data_AF-A0A2D4H3E3-F1
#
_entry.id   AF-A0A2D4H3E3-F1
#
_cell.length_a   1.000
_cell.length_b   1.000
_cell.length_c   1.000
_cell.angle_alpha   90.00
_cell.angle_beta   90.00
_cell.angle_gamma   90.00
#
_symmetry.space_group_name_H-M   'P 1'
#
loop_
_entity.id
_entity.type
_entity.pdbx_description
1 polymer ?
#
loop_
_entity_poly.entity_id
_entity_poly.type
_entity_poly.pdbx_seq_one_letter_code
_entity_poly.pdbx_strand_id
1 'polypeptide(L)'
;MYHSVSGASHPLQTEEQEIGIDPLQSYGNKPDEDVSNENGRVQLTLDSDGIFLSYSKEWEELFVNNNYLATIRLKGINGQLRSSRFRSVCWKLFLNVLPSDTNHWITKTIKLRALYNNVKEIHITNPRKAGQQDLMINNPLSQDEGSLWNKFFQDKELRSMIEQDVKRTFPEMQYFQEENVRKILTDILFCYARENEQLLYKQGMHELLAPIVFILHCDHQAFLHASEAAQPSEEMNVLLNPDYLEHDAYAMFIHLMKTAEHWFSTYEHESQKEKDAVMTPIPFARPQDLGPSIAIVAKVNQIQDHLLKKHDTELYMHLNRLEIAPQIYGLRWIRLLFGREFLLQDLLVVWDALFADSITLDLVDYIFLAMLLYIRDALISSNYQTCLGLLMHYPPIGDVHSLILKALFLRDPKRNPRPIAHQFQQNLDYYKARGADLMNKTRVNTKVAPLNINKVSSSLLNFGRKLISPAMTSSSATLPVAGSSGNVSSVVMPIRSTVELPPSQQQRMMKSESVPVQLSKGKNMPFLFLKTEICDQDKEFSA
;
A
#
# COMPACT_ATOMS: atom_id res chain seq x y z
N MET A 1 -35.63 -9.73 -45.65
CA MET A 1 -35.02 -10.50 -46.74
C MET A 1 -33.56 -10.69 -46.40
N TYR A 2 -33.14 -11.94 -46.36
CA TYR A 2 -31.80 -12.41 -46.00
C TYR A 2 -30.78 -12.01 -47.06
N HIS A 3 -29.54 -11.74 -46.63
CA HIS A 3 -28.36 -12.25 -47.31
C HIS A 3 -27.23 -12.49 -46.30
N SER A 4 -26.97 -13.78 -46.06
CA SER A 4 -25.74 -14.30 -45.49
C SER A 4 -24.72 -14.49 -46.61
N VAL A 5 -23.46 -14.16 -46.37
CA VAL A 5 -22.32 -14.79 -47.05
C VAL A 5 -21.32 -15.19 -45.98
N SER A 6 -21.18 -16.50 -45.79
CA SER A 6 -20.09 -17.13 -45.06
C SER A 6 -18.92 -17.35 -46.02
N GLY A 7 -17.71 -17.01 -45.58
CA GLY A 7 -16.46 -17.49 -46.15
C GLY A 7 -15.56 -17.94 -45.01
N ALA A 8 -15.26 -19.24 -44.95
CA ALA A 8 -14.36 -19.84 -43.98
C ALA A 8 -12.95 -19.97 -44.58
N SER A 9 -11.92 -19.61 -43.82
CA SER A 9 -10.52 -19.98 -44.09
C SER A 9 -9.77 -20.20 -42.76
N HIS A 10 -9.08 -21.34 -42.68
CA HIS A 10 -8.30 -21.92 -41.56
C HIS A 10 -6.90 -21.22 -41.44
N PRO A 11 -5.99 -21.52 -40.50
CA PRO A 11 -5.62 -20.68 -39.37
C PRO A 11 -4.09 -20.62 -39.22
N LEU A 12 -3.37 -19.84 -40.01
CA LEU A 12 -1.94 -19.60 -39.81
C LEU A 12 -1.58 -18.28 -40.48
N GLN A 13 -1.98 -17.18 -39.85
CA GLN A 13 -1.37 -15.87 -40.08
C GLN A 13 -1.06 -15.28 -38.70
N THR A 14 0.24 -15.10 -38.48
CA THR A 14 0.86 -14.38 -37.37
C THR A 14 0.23 -13.00 -37.23
N GLU A 15 -0.57 -12.81 -36.18
CA GLU A 15 -1.03 -11.50 -35.74
C GLU A 15 0.19 -10.69 -35.27
N GLU A 16 0.38 -9.52 -35.90
CA GLU A 16 1.37 -8.53 -35.53
C GLU A 16 1.07 -7.99 -34.13
N GLN A 17 2.10 -7.94 -33.28
CA GLN A 17 2.06 -7.34 -31.96
C GLN A 17 1.71 -5.85 -32.08
N GLU A 18 0.55 -5.45 -31.55
CA GLU A 18 0.33 -4.08 -31.10
C GLU A 18 1.27 -3.81 -29.92
N ILE A 19 2.46 -3.31 -30.23
CA ILE A 19 3.38 -2.73 -29.25
C ILE A 19 2.90 -1.32 -28.96
N GLY A 20 2.48 -1.10 -27.72
CA GLY A 20 2.12 0.21 -27.18
C GLY A 20 3.28 1.19 -27.33
N ILE A 21 2.93 2.41 -27.73
CA ILE A 21 3.84 3.54 -27.88
C ILE A 21 4.34 3.96 -26.49
N ASP A 22 5.63 3.75 -26.22
CA ASP A 22 6.36 4.30 -25.08
C ASP A 22 6.77 5.76 -25.40
N PRO A 23 6.39 6.77 -24.58
CA PRO A 23 6.68 8.18 -24.89
C PRO A 23 8.15 8.60 -24.75
N LEU A 24 9.09 7.70 -24.47
CA LEU A 24 10.45 8.06 -24.06
C LEU A 24 11.58 7.63 -25.00
N GLN A 25 11.35 7.51 -26.33
CA GLN A 25 12.44 7.31 -27.29
C GLN A 25 12.25 8.04 -28.63
N SER A 26 12.67 9.31 -28.71
CA SER A 26 13.29 9.82 -29.95
C SER A 26 14.16 11.06 -29.71
N TYR A 27 15.43 10.86 -29.35
CA TYR A 27 16.48 11.84 -29.64
C TYR A 27 17.68 11.09 -30.19
N GLY A 28 17.98 11.32 -31.47
CA GLY A 28 19.07 10.63 -32.16
C GLY A 28 19.23 10.97 -33.64
N ASN A 29 19.67 12.20 -33.91
CA ASN A 29 20.54 12.65 -35.02
C ASN A 29 20.22 12.31 -36.48
N LYS A 30 20.07 13.35 -37.32
CA LYS A 30 20.95 13.68 -38.49
C LYS A 30 20.57 15.04 -39.14
N PRO A 31 21.43 15.64 -40.00
CA PRO A 31 21.78 17.08 -39.94
C PRO A 31 21.19 17.97 -41.05
N ASP A 32 21.31 19.27 -40.78
CA ASP A 32 21.39 20.45 -41.66
C ASP A 32 20.41 20.60 -42.83
N GLU A 33 19.48 21.55 -42.68
CA GLU A 33 19.16 22.52 -43.74
C GLU A 33 18.64 23.83 -43.12
N ASP A 34 19.36 24.91 -43.42
CA ASP A 34 19.10 26.30 -43.03
C ASP A 34 17.73 26.78 -43.55
N VAL A 35 16.77 27.01 -42.64
CA VAL A 35 15.69 27.98 -42.86
C VAL A 35 15.40 28.72 -41.56
N SER A 36 15.69 30.02 -41.58
CA SER A 36 15.33 31.01 -40.57
C SER A 36 13.85 30.92 -40.20
N ASN A 37 13.56 30.57 -38.94
CA ASN A 37 12.19 30.37 -38.45
C ASN A 37 11.94 31.15 -37.15
N GLU A 38 11.63 32.45 -37.27
CA GLU A 38 11.12 33.27 -36.15
C GLU A 38 9.73 32.81 -35.65
N ASN A 39 9.08 31.86 -36.34
CA ASN A 39 7.75 31.34 -35.98
C ASN A 39 7.77 30.19 -34.96
N GLY A 40 8.91 29.56 -34.69
CA GLY A 40 9.01 28.46 -33.72
C GLY A 40 8.86 28.93 -32.27
N ARG A 41 9.27 30.17 -31.97
CA ARG A 41 9.20 30.74 -30.62
C ARG A 41 7.77 31.16 -30.26
N VAL A 42 7.00 31.64 -31.24
CA VAL A 42 5.62 32.10 -31.05
C VAL A 42 4.65 30.93 -30.84
N GLN A 43 4.86 29.81 -31.53
CA GLN A 43 4.03 28.60 -31.37
C GLN A 43 4.24 27.92 -30.02
N LEU A 44 5.50 27.78 -29.57
CA LEU A 44 5.82 27.23 -28.25
C LEU A 44 5.27 28.10 -27.11
N THR A 45 5.29 29.43 -27.25
CA THR A 45 4.69 30.34 -26.25
C THR A 45 3.17 30.25 -26.22
N LEU A 46 2.50 30.15 -27.38
CA LEU A 46 1.03 30.02 -27.46
C LEU A 46 0.51 28.71 -26.87
N ASP A 47 1.21 27.59 -27.14
CA ASP A 47 0.84 26.28 -26.60
C ASP A 47 1.14 26.20 -25.09
N SER A 48 2.23 26.82 -24.63
CA SER A 48 2.59 26.93 -23.21
C SER A 48 1.59 27.79 -22.42
N ASP A 49 1.18 28.94 -22.97
CA ASP A 49 0.17 29.82 -22.37
C ASP A 49 -1.19 29.11 -22.26
N GLY A 50 -1.57 28.31 -23.26
CA GLY A 50 -2.81 27.51 -23.26
C GLY A 50 -2.83 26.41 -22.19
N ILE A 51 -1.69 25.75 -21.94
CA ILE A 51 -1.55 24.72 -20.90
C ILE A 51 -1.73 25.32 -19.52
N PHE A 52 -1.07 26.45 -19.23
CA PHE A 52 -1.21 27.12 -17.93
C PHE A 52 -2.61 27.69 -17.72
N LEU A 53 -3.23 28.26 -18.76
CA LEU A 53 -4.59 28.77 -18.66
C LEU A 53 -5.58 27.64 -18.33
N SER A 54 -5.41 26.46 -18.94
CA SER A 54 -6.18 25.27 -18.61
C SER A 54 -5.93 24.80 -17.16
N TYR A 55 -4.69 24.86 -16.68
CA TYR A 55 -4.31 24.50 -15.31
C TYR A 55 -4.96 25.41 -14.27
N SER A 56 -4.81 26.72 -14.45
CA SER A 56 -5.39 27.74 -13.57
C SER A 56 -6.92 27.72 -13.59
N LYS A 57 -7.52 27.50 -14.77
CA LYS A 57 -8.99 27.38 -14.88
C LYS A 57 -9.54 26.20 -14.09
N GLU A 58 -8.88 25.03 -14.13
CA GLU A 58 -9.32 23.88 -13.33
C GLU A 58 -9.22 24.20 -11.82
N TRP A 59 -8.17 24.89 -11.38
CA TRP A 59 -8.06 25.32 -9.98
C TRP A 59 -9.23 26.23 -9.55
N GLU A 60 -9.56 27.23 -10.37
CA GLU A 60 -10.69 28.12 -10.11
C GLU A 60 -12.02 27.35 -10.04
N GLU A 61 -12.24 26.44 -10.99
CA GLU A 61 -13.43 25.58 -11.01
C GLU A 61 -13.55 24.73 -9.74
N LEU A 62 -12.43 24.22 -9.23
CA LEU A 62 -12.39 23.33 -8.06
C LEU A 62 -12.44 24.05 -6.71
N PHE A 63 -11.88 25.26 -6.58
CA PHE A 63 -11.60 25.84 -5.25
C PHE A 63 -12.05 27.29 -5.04
N VAL A 64 -12.43 28.01 -6.10
CA VAL A 64 -12.82 29.44 -5.98
C VAL A 64 -14.34 29.61 -5.91
N ASN A 65 -15.10 28.69 -6.48
CA ASN A 65 -16.56 28.77 -6.52
C ASN A 65 -17.21 28.74 -5.12
N ASN A 66 -18.32 29.47 -4.95
CA ASN A 66 -19.16 29.31 -3.77
C ASN A 66 -19.63 27.85 -3.67
N ASN A 67 -19.54 27.26 -2.47
CA ASN A 67 -19.87 25.85 -2.23
C ASN A 67 -18.96 24.84 -2.97
N TYR A 68 -17.70 25.23 -3.28
CA TYR A 68 -16.74 24.37 -3.97
C TYR A 68 -16.61 22.97 -3.33
N LEU A 69 -16.67 22.88 -1.99
CA LEU A 69 -16.53 21.62 -1.26
C LEU A 69 -17.59 20.58 -1.67
N ALA A 70 -18.85 20.99 -1.86
CA ALA A 70 -19.89 20.09 -2.32
C ALA A 70 -19.65 19.65 -3.77
N THR A 71 -19.19 20.58 -4.62
CA THR A 71 -18.85 20.31 -6.03
C THR A 71 -17.71 19.30 -6.15
N ILE A 72 -16.61 19.48 -5.42
CA ILE A 72 -15.48 18.56 -5.49
C ILE A 72 -15.84 17.19 -4.89
N ARG A 73 -16.70 17.12 -3.86
CA ARG A 73 -17.22 15.85 -3.36
C ARG A 73 -18.03 15.11 -4.41
N LEU A 74 -18.90 15.82 -5.13
CA LEU A 74 -19.67 15.24 -6.22
C LEU A 74 -18.76 14.76 -7.36
N LYS A 75 -17.73 15.55 -7.72
CA LYS A 75 -16.71 15.13 -8.70
C LYS A 75 -15.98 13.85 -8.25
N GLY A 76 -15.63 13.74 -6.96
CA GLY A 76 -15.00 12.56 -6.40
C GLY A 76 -15.89 11.32 -6.46
N ILE A 77 -17.15 11.44 -6.06
CA ILE A 77 -18.16 10.37 -6.15
C ILE A 77 -18.39 9.91 -7.60
N ASN A 78 -18.42 10.87 -8.54
CA ASN A 78 -18.66 10.59 -9.95
C ASN A 78 -17.40 10.13 -10.73
N GLY A 79 -16.28 9.89 -10.04
CA GLY A 79 -15.02 9.46 -10.64
C GLY A 79 -14.34 10.51 -11.53
N GLN A 80 -14.77 11.77 -11.48
CA GLN A 80 -14.28 12.85 -12.34
C GLN A 80 -12.92 13.40 -11.90
N LEU A 81 -12.46 13.07 -10.69
CA LEU A 81 -11.12 13.44 -10.22
C LEU A 81 -10.01 12.56 -10.83
N ARG A 82 -10.35 11.50 -11.58
CA ARG A 82 -9.37 10.64 -12.27
C ARG A 82 -8.45 11.42 -13.23
N SER A 83 -9.00 12.44 -13.89
CA SER A 83 -8.27 13.31 -14.83
C SER A 83 -7.82 14.63 -14.20
N SER A 84 -8.04 14.82 -12.89
CA SER A 84 -7.73 16.08 -12.23
C SER A 84 -6.24 16.18 -11.93
N ARG A 85 -5.71 17.41 -12.04
CA ARG A 85 -4.32 17.76 -11.70
C ARG A 85 -4.15 18.25 -10.25
N PHE A 86 -5.23 18.23 -9.47
CA PHE A 86 -5.31 18.71 -8.09
C PHE A 86 -6.00 17.69 -7.16
N ARG A 87 -5.87 16.40 -7.50
CA ARG A 87 -6.53 15.31 -6.79
C ARG A 87 -6.07 15.21 -5.34
N SER A 88 -4.78 15.44 -5.09
CA SER A 88 -4.18 15.46 -3.75
C SER A 88 -4.74 16.59 -2.88
N VAL A 89 -5.03 17.77 -3.46
CA VAL A 89 -5.67 18.88 -2.75
C VAL A 89 -7.11 18.52 -2.36
N CYS A 90 -7.85 17.87 -3.27
CA CYS A 90 -9.18 17.34 -2.96
C CYS A 90 -9.12 16.34 -1.80
N TRP A 91 -8.17 15.40 -1.80
CA TRP A 91 -8.00 14.44 -0.71
C TRP A 91 -7.60 15.11 0.61
N LYS A 92 -6.72 16.11 0.59
CA LYS A 92 -6.39 16.92 1.77
C LYS A 92 -7.64 17.55 2.40
N LEU A 93 -8.60 18.00 1.59
CA LEU A 93 -9.88 18.52 2.07
C LEU A 93 -10.81 17.43 2.59
N PHE A 94 -10.94 16.32 1.88
CA PHE A 94 -11.81 15.20 2.27
C PHE A 94 -11.38 14.53 3.57
N LEU A 95 -10.07 14.38 3.78
CA LEU A 95 -9.48 13.83 5.00
C LEU A 95 -9.37 14.87 6.13
N ASN A 96 -9.93 16.08 5.97
CA ASN A 96 -9.84 17.19 6.92
C ASN A 96 -8.40 17.58 7.31
N VAL A 97 -7.44 17.37 6.42
CA VAL A 97 -6.06 17.86 6.58
C VAL A 97 -6.03 19.37 6.39
N LEU A 98 -6.72 19.85 5.36
CA LEU A 98 -6.99 21.26 5.11
C LEU A 98 -8.39 21.64 5.58
N PRO A 99 -8.57 22.85 6.14
CA PRO A 99 -9.90 23.36 6.48
C PRO A 99 -10.70 23.71 5.22
N SER A 100 -12.02 23.86 5.36
CA SER A 100 -12.91 24.32 4.28
C SER A 100 -12.76 25.82 3.95
N ASP A 101 -12.01 26.56 4.76
CA ASP A 101 -11.71 27.97 4.51
C ASP A 101 -10.30 28.08 3.90
N THR A 102 -10.26 28.56 2.65
CA THR A 102 -9.04 28.65 1.83
C THR A 102 -8.01 29.59 2.43
N ASN A 103 -8.43 30.64 3.15
CA ASN A 103 -7.54 31.61 3.80
C ASN A 103 -6.58 30.96 4.81
N HIS A 104 -6.97 29.81 5.37
CA HIS A 104 -6.19 29.11 6.37
C HIS A 104 -5.30 28.00 5.79
N TRP A 105 -5.36 27.73 4.47
CA TRP A 105 -4.64 26.62 3.85
C TRP A 105 -3.14 26.74 4.00
N ILE A 106 -2.57 27.89 3.65
CA ILE A 106 -1.13 28.15 3.73
C ILE A 106 -0.65 27.97 5.18
N THR A 107 -1.31 28.65 6.13
CA THR A 107 -0.94 28.59 7.55
C THR A 107 -1.04 27.16 8.10
N LYS A 108 -2.09 26.41 7.74
CA LYS A 108 -2.27 25.02 8.19
C LYS A 108 -1.18 24.10 7.63
N THR A 109 -0.86 24.23 6.35
CA THR A 109 0.17 23.43 5.67
C THR A 109 1.54 23.65 6.28
N ILE A 110 1.95 24.91 6.50
CA ILE A 110 3.24 25.23 7.14
C ILE A 110 3.32 24.61 8.54
N LYS A 111 2.24 24.70 9.35
CA LYS A 111 2.19 24.10 10.68
C LYS A 111 2.32 22.57 10.64
N LEU A 112 1.66 21.90 9.69
CA LEU A 112 1.74 20.44 9.53
C LEU A 112 3.14 19.99 9.10
N ARG A 113 3.79 20.74 8.20
CA ARG A 113 5.17 20.47 7.76
C ARG A 113 6.16 20.64 8.92
N ALA A 114 6.01 21.71 9.71
CA ALA A 114 6.82 21.93 10.91
C ALA A 114 6.63 20.81 11.95
N LEU A 115 5.39 20.35 12.16
CA LEU A 115 5.10 19.22 13.04
C LEU A 115 5.88 17.96 12.60
N TYR A 116 5.83 17.61 11.32
CA TYR A 116 6.55 16.43 10.84
C TYR A 116 8.07 16.56 10.93
N ASN A 117 8.63 17.76 10.69
CA ASN A 117 10.06 17.99 10.92
C ASN A 117 10.46 17.70 12.36
N ASN A 118 9.68 18.17 13.34
CA ASN A 118 9.93 17.88 14.76
C ASN A 118 9.88 16.37 15.03
N VAL A 119 8.90 15.66 14.47
CA VAL A 119 8.79 14.19 14.60
C VAL A 119 10.03 13.48 14.04
N LYS A 120 10.51 13.90 12.86
CA LYS A 120 11.74 13.35 12.26
C LYS A 120 12.96 13.63 13.12
N GLU A 121 13.10 14.83 13.65
CA GLU A 121 14.22 15.19 14.54
C GLU A 121 14.20 14.35 15.83
N ILE A 122 13.03 14.06 16.38
CA ILE A 122 12.91 13.24 17.59
C ILE A 122 13.27 11.78 17.31
N HIS A 123 12.78 11.19 16.22
CA HIS A 123 12.82 9.73 16.01
C HIS A 123 13.88 9.23 15.02
N ILE A 124 14.26 10.04 14.03
CA ILE A 124 15.26 9.66 13.00
C ILE A 124 16.69 10.09 13.40
N THR A 125 16.88 10.62 14.61
CA THR A 125 18.20 11.07 15.07
C THR A 125 19.13 9.91 15.42
N ASN A 126 20.31 9.90 14.79
CA ASN A 126 21.35 8.91 15.02
C ASN A 126 21.91 9.02 16.45
N PRO A 127 21.90 7.96 17.27
CA PRO A 127 22.45 7.98 18.63
C PRO A 127 23.92 8.40 18.69
N ARG A 128 24.68 8.22 17.59
CA ARG A 128 26.08 8.69 17.50
C ARG A 128 26.21 10.21 17.50
N LYS A 129 25.15 10.95 17.14
CA LYS A 129 25.11 12.42 17.25
C LYS A 129 24.62 12.89 18.63
N ALA A 130 23.92 12.04 19.38
CA ALA A 130 23.46 12.30 20.75
C ALA A 130 24.49 11.94 21.84
N GLY A 131 25.65 11.39 21.45
CA GLY A 131 26.69 10.84 22.33
C GLY A 131 27.54 11.83 23.12
N GLN A 132 26.92 12.86 23.73
CA GLN A 132 27.56 13.71 24.74
C GLN A 132 27.00 13.49 26.16
N GLN A 133 26.27 12.39 26.41
CA GLN A 133 25.78 12.05 27.74
C GLN A 133 26.13 10.62 28.18
N ASP A 134 26.60 10.56 29.42
CA ASP A 134 27.17 9.49 30.25
C ASP A 134 27.38 8.09 29.61
N LEU A 135 28.66 7.76 29.38
CA LEU A 135 29.13 6.48 28.82
C LEU A 135 28.88 5.28 29.75
N MET A 136 28.55 5.53 31.03
CA MET A 136 28.27 4.48 32.01
C MET A 136 26.85 3.90 31.89
N ILE A 137 25.90 4.64 31.30
CA ILE A 137 24.49 4.21 31.12
C ILE A 137 24.24 3.77 29.66
N ASN A 138 24.93 4.40 28.70
CA ASN A 138 24.72 4.21 27.27
C ASN A 138 25.72 3.22 26.62
N ASN A 139 25.82 2.01 27.16
CA ASN A 139 26.63 0.94 26.56
C ASN A 139 25.79 0.10 25.57
N PRO A 140 26.30 -0.23 24.36
CA PRO A 140 25.64 -1.13 23.40
C PRO A 140 25.30 -2.54 23.91
N LEU A 141 25.78 -2.93 25.09
CA LEU A 141 25.44 -4.19 25.78
C LEU A 141 24.49 -3.99 26.98
N SER A 142 24.01 -2.77 27.24
CA SER A 142 23.09 -2.51 28.35
C SER A 142 21.76 -3.24 28.14
N GLN A 143 21.36 -4.06 29.12
CA GLN A 143 20.06 -4.74 29.15
C GLN A 143 18.94 -3.86 29.76
N ASP A 144 19.25 -2.62 30.13
CA ASP A 144 18.28 -1.69 30.70
C ASP A 144 17.25 -1.27 29.65
N GLU A 145 15.96 -1.44 29.93
CA GLU A 145 14.85 -1.10 29.02
C GLU A 145 14.87 0.39 28.62
N GLY A 146 15.45 1.26 29.47
CA GLY A 146 15.65 2.69 29.19
C GLY A 146 16.91 3.04 28.37
N SER A 147 17.75 2.06 28.02
CA SER A 147 18.99 2.29 27.27
C SER A 147 18.72 2.83 25.86
N LEU A 148 19.43 3.89 25.48
CA LEU A 148 19.42 4.44 24.11
C LEU A 148 19.76 3.37 23.06
N TRP A 149 20.54 2.36 23.42
CA TRP A 149 20.90 1.27 22.53
C TRP A 149 19.78 0.26 22.34
N ASN A 150 18.99 -0.04 23.38
CA ASN A 150 17.83 -0.92 23.24
C ASN A 150 16.77 -0.27 22.35
N LYS A 151 16.50 1.03 22.55
CA LYS A 151 15.65 1.81 21.63
C LYS A 151 16.21 1.80 20.20
N PHE A 152 17.52 2.00 20.03
CA PHE A 152 18.16 1.96 18.71
C PHE A 152 18.05 0.59 18.01
N PHE A 153 18.23 -0.52 18.74
CA PHE A 153 18.10 -1.86 18.15
C PHE A 153 16.65 -2.18 17.77
N GLN A 154 15.69 -1.80 18.61
CA GLN A 154 14.26 -1.91 18.29
C GLN A 154 13.89 -1.08 17.06
N ASP A 155 14.41 0.16 16.98
CA ASP A 155 14.17 1.04 15.84
C ASP A 155 14.78 0.48 14.55
N LYS A 156 15.97 -0.10 14.63
CA LYS A 156 16.62 -0.78 13.50
C LYS A 156 15.82 -2.00 13.02
N GLU A 157 15.29 -2.80 13.94
CA GLU A 157 14.46 -3.95 13.61
C GLU A 157 13.12 -3.53 12.99
N LEU A 158 12.44 -2.55 13.60
CA LEU A 158 11.20 -1.96 13.10
C LEU A 158 11.39 -1.41 11.68
N ARG A 159 12.46 -0.64 11.45
CA ARG A 159 12.76 -0.07 10.14
C ARG A 159 13.05 -1.15 9.10
N SER A 160 13.82 -2.19 9.46
CA SER A 160 14.07 -3.34 8.58
C SER A 160 12.78 -4.07 8.19
N MET A 161 11.84 -4.23 9.13
CA MET A 161 10.54 -4.83 8.86
C MET A 161 9.72 -3.99 7.88
N ILE A 162 9.68 -2.68 8.08
CA ILE A 162 9.00 -1.74 7.18
C ILE A 162 9.65 -1.78 5.79
N GLU A 163 10.98 -1.75 5.69
CA GLU A 163 11.71 -1.78 4.42
C GLU A 163 11.40 -3.05 3.60
N GLN A 164 11.25 -4.21 4.25
CA GLN A 164 10.87 -5.45 3.57
C GLN A 164 9.49 -5.34 2.92
N ASP A 165 8.54 -4.71 3.61
CA ASP A 165 7.19 -4.48 3.12
C ASP A 165 7.13 -3.40 2.02
N VAL A 166 7.87 -2.32 2.19
CA VAL A 166 7.98 -1.25 1.20
C VAL A 166 8.58 -1.77 -0.11
N LYS A 167 9.62 -2.63 -0.06
CA LYS A 167 10.25 -3.21 -1.26
C LYS A 167 9.29 -4.00 -2.16
N ARG A 168 8.23 -4.57 -1.58
CA ARG A 168 7.21 -5.41 -2.26
C ARG A 168 5.89 -4.67 -2.50
N THR A 169 5.85 -3.36 -2.31
CA THR A 169 4.67 -2.52 -2.53
C THR A 169 4.56 -2.15 -4.01
N PHE A 170 3.42 -2.45 -4.65
CA PHE A 170 3.16 -2.21 -6.08
C PHE A 170 4.37 -2.51 -7.00
N PRO A 171 4.90 -3.76 -6.99
CA PRO A 171 6.15 -4.11 -7.68
C PRO A 171 6.11 -3.88 -9.20
N GLU A 172 4.92 -3.89 -9.80
CA GLU A 172 4.70 -3.62 -11.21
C GLU A 172 4.93 -2.16 -11.62
N MET A 173 4.99 -1.23 -10.67
CA MET A 173 5.14 0.21 -10.93
C MET A 173 6.58 0.66 -10.67
N GLN A 174 7.25 1.21 -11.69
CA GLN A 174 8.63 1.68 -11.58
C GLN A 174 8.82 2.74 -10.49
N TYR A 175 7.85 3.64 -10.32
CA TYR A 175 7.85 4.69 -9.30
C TYR A 175 8.13 4.15 -7.88
N PHE A 176 7.50 3.03 -7.49
CA PHE A 176 7.69 2.44 -6.15
C PHE A 176 8.99 1.61 -6.03
N GLN A 177 9.71 1.43 -7.12
CA GLN A 177 11.03 0.79 -7.11
C GLN A 177 12.16 1.78 -6.80
N GLU A 178 11.92 3.09 -7.00
CA GLU A 178 12.89 4.14 -6.74
C GLU A 178 13.31 4.20 -5.26
N GLU A 179 14.61 4.35 -5.03
CA GLU A 179 15.16 4.38 -3.66
C GLU A 179 14.64 5.57 -2.84
N ASN A 180 14.46 6.73 -3.48
CA ASN A 180 13.91 7.91 -2.82
C ASN A 180 12.47 7.68 -2.34
N VAL A 181 11.61 7.12 -3.20
CA VAL A 181 10.21 6.82 -2.86
C VAL A 181 10.14 5.79 -1.73
N ARG A 182 10.96 4.73 -1.81
CA ARG A 182 11.04 3.71 -0.74
C ARG A 182 11.52 4.29 0.58
N LYS A 183 12.47 5.23 0.54
CA LYS A 183 12.94 5.96 1.72
C LYS A 183 11.80 6.80 2.33
N ILE A 184 11.09 7.58 1.52
CA ILE A 184 9.93 8.39 1.94
C ILE A 184 8.88 7.50 2.64
N LEU A 185 8.48 6.39 2.01
CA LEU A 185 7.52 5.45 2.59
C LEU A 185 8.02 4.89 3.94
N THR A 186 9.29 4.49 3.99
CA THR A 186 9.89 3.91 5.19
C THR A 186 9.94 4.92 6.33
N ASP A 187 10.40 6.14 6.07
CA ASP A 187 10.56 7.18 7.08
C ASP A 187 9.21 7.64 7.64
N ILE A 188 8.18 7.78 6.80
CA ILE A 188 6.80 8.10 7.23
C ILE A 188 6.23 6.99 8.12
N LEU A 189 6.30 5.72 7.68
CA LEU A 189 5.77 4.59 8.44
C LEU A 189 6.51 4.39 9.77
N PHE A 190 7.82 4.61 9.77
CA PHE A 190 8.64 4.54 10.97
C PHE A 190 8.25 5.65 11.96
N CYS A 191 8.17 6.90 11.49
CA CYS A 191 7.74 8.03 12.32
C CYS A 191 6.33 7.80 12.90
N TYR A 192 5.40 7.31 12.09
CA TYR A 192 4.05 6.99 12.55
C TYR A 192 4.08 5.91 13.64
N ALA A 193 4.83 4.83 13.43
CA ALA A 193 4.93 3.75 14.41
C ALA A 193 5.54 4.20 15.74
N ARG A 194 6.51 5.12 15.71
CA ARG A 194 7.11 5.70 16.92
C ARG A 194 6.20 6.68 17.65
N GLU A 195 5.40 7.45 16.93
CA GLU A 195 4.39 8.33 17.55
C GLU A 195 3.19 7.55 18.09
N ASN A 196 2.97 6.31 17.63
CA ASN A 196 1.85 5.46 18.00
C ASN A 196 2.32 4.14 18.62
N GLU A 197 3.07 4.22 19.73
CA GLU A 197 3.72 3.06 20.37
C GLU A 197 2.75 1.96 20.82
N GLN A 198 1.47 2.29 21.01
CA GLN A 198 0.43 1.30 21.35
C GLN A 198 0.04 0.42 20.14
N LEU A 199 0.01 0.99 18.94
CA LEU A 199 -0.36 0.28 17.72
C LEU A 199 0.86 -0.32 17.03
N LEU A 200 1.96 0.45 17.00
CA LEU A 200 3.16 0.23 16.20
C LEU A 200 2.85 0.06 14.71
N TYR A 201 3.90 -0.19 13.93
CA TYR A 201 3.73 -0.59 12.54
C TYR A 201 3.03 -1.95 12.44
N LYS A 202 2.04 -2.04 11.53
CA LYS A 202 1.40 -3.29 11.14
C LYS A 202 1.48 -3.44 9.63
N GLN A 203 1.85 -4.66 9.19
CA GLN A 203 1.84 -5.03 7.78
C GLN A 203 0.50 -4.62 7.15
N GLY A 204 0.54 -3.95 6.00
CA GLY A 204 -0.62 -3.38 5.31
C GLY A 204 -0.68 -1.85 5.34
N MET A 205 -0.10 -1.22 6.37
CA MET A 205 -0.03 0.26 6.45
C MET A 205 0.73 0.88 5.27
N HIS A 206 1.77 0.20 4.76
CA HIS A 206 2.50 0.62 3.56
C HIS A 206 1.61 0.72 2.32
N GLU A 207 0.60 -0.16 2.20
CA GLU A 207 -0.33 -0.15 1.07
C GLU A 207 -1.38 0.96 1.20
N LEU A 208 -1.62 1.45 2.43
CA LEU A 208 -2.44 2.64 2.65
C LEU A 208 -1.67 3.93 2.32
N LEU A 209 -0.38 3.97 2.66
CA LEU A 209 0.45 5.14 2.42
C LEU A 209 0.85 5.32 0.94
N ALA A 210 1.14 4.22 0.24
CA ALA A 210 1.67 4.28 -1.13
C ALA A 210 0.77 5.06 -2.12
N PRO A 211 -0.57 4.87 -2.17
CA PRO A 211 -1.43 5.65 -3.04
C PRO A 211 -1.43 7.16 -2.72
N ILE A 212 -1.29 7.53 -1.45
CA ILE A 212 -1.18 8.94 -1.00
C ILE A 212 0.11 9.58 -1.53
N VAL A 213 1.25 8.89 -1.42
CA VAL A 213 2.53 9.39 -1.94
C VAL A 213 2.46 9.53 -3.47
N PHE A 214 1.83 8.56 -4.14
CA PHE A 214 1.69 8.58 -5.60
C PHE A 214 0.85 9.74 -6.12
N ILE A 215 -0.34 9.99 -5.56
CA ILE A 215 -1.19 11.10 -6.01
C ILE A 215 -0.59 12.48 -5.73
N LEU A 216 0.13 12.65 -4.61
CA LEU A 216 0.90 13.87 -4.36
C LEU A 216 1.99 14.07 -5.43
N HIS A 217 2.73 13.01 -5.76
CA HIS A 217 3.74 13.08 -6.81
C HIS A 217 3.16 13.45 -8.17
N CYS A 218 2.04 12.85 -8.58
CA CYS A 218 1.38 13.18 -9.84
C CYS A 218 1.00 14.66 -9.92
N ASP A 219 0.37 15.20 -8.88
CA ASP A 219 -0.01 16.62 -8.82
C ASP A 219 1.23 17.54 -8.79
N HIS A 220 2.31 17.15 -8.12
CA HIS A 220 3.58 17.88 -8.13
C HIS A 220 4.21 17.92 -9.53
N GLN A 221 4.16 16.82 -10.30
CA GLN A 221 4.63 16.82 -11.68
C GLN A 221 3.78 17.74 -12.57
N ALA A 222 2.46 17.69 -12.42
CA ALA A 222 1.56 18.59 -13.15
C ALA A 222 1.80 20.07 -12.79
N PHE A 223 2.06 20.35 -11.52
CA PHE A 223 2.40 21.69 -11.02
C PHE A 223 3.73 22.20 -11.58
N LEU A 224 4.78 21.39 -11.57
CA LEU A 224 6.08 21.77 -12.13
C LEU A 224 5.95 22.14 -13.61
N HIS A 225 5.25 21.31 -14.39
CA HIS A 225 5.03 21.58 -15.81
C HIS A 225 4.23 22.88 -16.04
N ALA A 226 3.20 23.14 -15.24
CA ALA A 226 2.45 24.39 -15.32
C ALA A 226 3.29 25.62 -14.91
N SER A 227 4.17 25.46 -13.92
CA SER A 227 5.01 26.53 -13.39
C SER A 227 6.12 26.98 -14.36
N GLU A 228 6.50 26.13 -15.31
CA GLU A 228 7.41 26.51 -16.40
C GLU A 228 6.77 27.50 -17.37
N ALA A 229 5.44 27.46 -17.51
CA ALA A 229 4.69 28.26 -18.47
C ALA A 229 4.31 29.65 -17.91
N ALA A 230 3.93 29.74 -16.63
CA ALA A 230 3.60 31.02 -15.99
C ALA A 230 3.73 30.95 -14.46
N GLN A 231 3.49 32.08 -13.79
CA GLN A 231 3.55 32.17 -12.33
C GLN A 231 2.25 31.67 -11.67
N PRO A 232 2.28 30.54 -10.93
CA PRO A 232 1.12 30.04 -10.20
C PRO A 232 0.76 30.92 -9.00
N SER A 233 -0.44 30.77 -8.45
CA SER A 233 -0.86 31.51 -7.24
C SER A 233 -0.01 31.12 -6.00
N GLU A 234 -0.02 31.96 -4.97
CA GLU A 234 0.71 31.67 -3.73
C GLU A 234 0.24 30.36 -3.08
N GLU A 235 -1.07 30.09 -3.09
CA GLU A 235 -1.65 28.87 -2.57
C GLU A 235 -1.14 27.63 -3.31
N MET A 236 -1.08 27.68 -4.65
CA MET A 236 -0.53 26.59 -5.45
C MET A 236 0.93 26.33 -5.11
N ASN A 237 1.74 27.40 -5.09
CA ASN A 237 3.17 27.32 -4.77
C ASN A 237 3.42 26.69 -3.39
N VAL A 238 2.58 26.97 -2.40
CA VAL A 238 2.72 26.37 -1.06
C VAL A 238 2.22 24.92 -1.06
N LEU A 239 1.02 24.66 -1.58
CA LEU A 239 0.33 23.37 -1.43
C LEU A 239 0.86 22.25 -2.31
N LEU A 240 1.49 22.60 -3.45
CA LEU A 240 1.97 21.66 -4.47
C LEU A 240 3.51 21.65 -4.59
N ASN A 241 4.20 22.21 -3.59
CA ASN A 241 5.66 22.23 -3.56
C ASN A 241 6.24 20.81 -3.47
N PRO A 242 7.02 20.36 -4.46
CA PRO A 242 7.61 19.02 -4.50
C PRO A 242 8.53 18.69 -3.33
N ASP A 243 9.22 19.68 -2.74
CA ASP A 243 10.17 19.49 -1.64
C ASP A 243 9.50 18.95 -0.36
N TYR A 244 8.18 19.13 -0.26
CA TYR A 244 7.39 18.73 0.91
C TYR A 244 6.52 17.50 0.66
N LEU A 245 6.82 16.70 -0.38
CA LEU A 245 6.13 15.43 -0.67
C LEU A 245 6.02 14.52 0.57
N GLU A 246 7.12 14.33 1.28
CA GLU A 246 7.16 13.47 2.47
C GLU A 246 6.29 14.02 3.61
N HIS A 247 6.35 15.32 3.86
CA HIS A 247 5.59 16.00 4.92
C HIS A 247 4.09 15.96 4.67
N ASP A 248 3.68 16.28 3.45
CA ASP A 248 2.27 16.32 3.07
C ASP A 248 1.69 14.90 3.07
N ALA A 249 2.47 13.90 2.64
CA ALA A 249 2.10 12.50 2.72
C ALA A 249 1.93 12.03 4.17
N TYR A 250 2.85 12.38 5.08
CA TYR A 250 2.70 12.09 6.50
C TYR A 250 1.42 12.71 7.07
N ALA A 251 1.17 13.99 6.78
CA ALA A 251 -0.02 14.69 7.26
C ALA A 251 -1.33 14.04 6.77
N MET A 252 -1.39 13.60 5.51
CA MET A 252 -2.54 12.88 4.98
C MET A 252 -2.68 11.48 5.60
N PHE A 253 -1.56 10.77 5.75
CA PHE A 253 -1.53 9.42 6.30
C PHE A 253 -2.02 9.38 7.76
N ILE A 254 -1.58 10.31 8.62
CA ILE A 254 -2.07 10.36 10.01
C ILE A 254 -3.57 10.63 10.07
N HIS A 255 -4.13 11.43 9.15
CA HIS A 255 -5.57 11.71 9.14
C HIS A 255 -6.37 10.51 8.65
N LEU A 256 -5.87 9.77 7.66
CA LEU A 256 -6.46 8.49 7.26
C LEU A 256 -6.43 7.48 8.41
N MET A 257 -5.29 7.38 9.10
CA MET A 257 -5.10 6.43 10.20
C MET A 257 -5.96 6.73 11.42
N LYS A 258 -6.32 7.99 11.71
CA LYS A 258 -7.31 8.31 12.77
C LYS A 258 -8.63 7.57 12.59
N THR A 259 -9.04 7.34 11.35
CA THR A 259 -10.23 6.52 11.07
C THR A 259 -9.86 5.04 10.98
N ALA A 260 -8.77 4.66 10.31
CA ALA A 260 -8.47 3.26 9.99
C ALA A 260 -7.75 2.48 11.10
N GLU A 261 -7.17 3.12 12.12
CA GLU A 261 -6.29 2.50 13.13
C GLU A 261 -6.93 1.31 13.86
N HIS A 262 -8.23 1.40 14.15
CA HIS A 262 -8.95 0.36 14.88
C HIS A 262 -9.01 -0.97 14.09
N TRP A 263 -8.90 -0.94 12.76
CA TRP A 263 -8.79 -2.13 11.91
C TRP A 263 -7.41 -2.81 12.00
N PHE A 264 -6.42 -2.14 12.57
CA PHE A 264 -5.08 -2.67 12.82
C PHE A 264 -4.85 -3.01 14.29
N SER A 265 -5.64 -2.41 15.20
CA SER A 265 -5.54 -2.65 16.64
C SER A 265 -6.10 -4.01 17.04
N THR A 266 -5.35 -4.72 17.89
CA THR A 266 -5.79 -5.95 18.54
C THR A 266 -6.33 -5.73 19.95
N TYR A 267 -6.36 -4.47 20.41
CA TYR A 267 -6.84 -4.08 21.72
C TYR A 267 -8.33 -3.75 21.68
N GLU A 268 -9.08 -4.20 22.69
CA GLU A 268 -10.42 -3.68 22.94
C GLU A 268 -10.28 -2.24 23.42
N HIS A 269 -10.94 -1.29 22.76
CA HIS A 269 -11.15 0.03 23.32
C HIS A 269 -12.20 -0.12 24.45
N GLU A 270 -11.78 -0.65 25.60
CA GLU A 270 -12.61 -0.70 26.78
C GLU A 270 -12.91 0.74 27.23
N SER A 271 -14.11 1.19 26.91
CA SER A 271 -14.71 2.31 27.58
C SER A 271 -15.10 1.85 28.99
N GLN A 272 -14.28 2.22 29.99
CA GLN A 272 -14.56 2.22 31.44
C GLN A 272 -14.46 0.87 32.21
N LYS A 273 -13.32 0.61 32.88
CA LYS A 273 -13.05 0.80 34.34
C LYS A 273 -11.92 -0.12 34.84
N GLU A 274 -10.87 0.55 35.35
CA GLU A 274 -9.97 0.17 36.46
C GLU A 274 -9.39 -1.27 36.59
N LYS A 275 -8.04 -1.25 36.59
CA LYS A 275 -7.08 -1.84 37.55
C LYS A 275 -6.41 -3.18 37.19
N ASP A 276 -5.09 -3.04 37.10
CA ASP A 276 -4.06 -4.00 37.49
C ASP A 276 -4.03 -5.35 36.75
N ALA A 277 -3.72 -5.27 35.45
CA ALA A 277 -2.85 -6.25 34.85
C ALA A 277 -1.75 -5.51 34.08
N VAL A 278 -0.59 -5.35 34.71
CA VAL A 278 0.66 -5.08 33.98
C VAL A 278 0.88 -6.29 33.08
N MET A 279 0.33 -6.24 31.88
CA MET A 279 0.56 -7.25 30.86
C MET A 279 1.96 -6.98 30.32
N THR A 280 2.94 -7.71 30.87
CA THR A 280 4.29 -7.74 30.33
C THR A 280 4.20 -8.08 28.84
N PRO A 281 4.76 -7.25 27.94
CA PRO A 281 4.84 -7.62 26.54
C PRO A 281 5.63 -8.92 26.46
N ILE A 282 5.05 -9.94 25.82
CA ILE A 282 5.73 -11.22 25.62
C ILE A 282 7.03 -10.91 24.88
N PRO A 283 8.22 -11.16 25.49
CA PRO A 283 9.47 -10.92 24.80
C PRO A 283 9.48 -11.77 23.53
N PHE A 284 9.88 -11.18 22.40
CA PHE A 284 9.99 -11.83 21.08
C PHE A 284 8.69 -12.13 20.31
N ALA A 285 7.50 -11.79 20.81
CA ALA A 285 6.29 -11.87 19.99
C ALA A 285 6.25 -10.71 18.99
N ARG A 286 6.20 -11.00 17.67
CA ARG A 286 6.17 -9.93 16.68
C ARG A 286 4.77 -9.31 16.65
N PRO A 287 4.60 -7.99 16.36
CA PRO A 287 3.29 -7.36 16.25
C PRO A 287 2.36 -8.00 15.19
N GLN A 288 2.93 -8.71 14.22
CA GLN A 288 2.28 -9.52 13.18
C GLN A 288 1.84 -10.92 13.66
N ASP A 289 2.31 -11.36 14.83
CA ASP A 289 1.97 -12.65 15.43
C ASP A 289 0.68 -12.60 16.26
N LEU A 290 0.22 -11.38 16.60
CA LEU A 290 -1.07 -11.12 17.25
C LEU A 290 -2.23 -11.38 16.29
N GLY A 291 -3.33 -11.96 16.79
CA GLY A 291 -4.52 -12.31 16.01
C GLY A 291 -5.09 -11.14 15.17
N PRO A 292 -6.02 -11.39 14.24
CA PRO A 292 -6.65 -10.32 13.48
C PRO A 292 -7.31 -9.31 14.43
N SER A 293 -7.38 -8.05 14.01
CA SER A 293 -8.10 -7.02 14.76
C SER A 293 -9.54 -7.47 15.02
N ILE A 294 -10.00 -7.32 16.26
CA ILE A 294 -11.36 -7.69 16.67
C ILE A 294 -12.37 -6.82 15.92
N ALA A 295 -12.05 -5.53 15.74
CA ALA A 295 -12.94 -4.58 15.08
C ALA A 295 -13.18 -4.91 13.61
N ILE A 296 -12.13 -5.26 12.85
CA ILE A 296 -12.30 -5.64 11.45
C ILE A 296 -13.04 -6.98 11.31
N VAL A 297 -12.79 -7.94 12.22
CA VAL A 297 -13.53 -9.22 12.24
C VAL A 297 -15.02 -8.98 12.51
N ALA A 298 -15.34 -8.11 13.48
CA ALA A 298 -16.71 -7.72 13.78
C ALA A 298 -17.37 -7.04 12.57
N LYS A 299 -16.65 -6.13 11.88
CA LYS A 299 -17.14 -5.42 10.70
C LYS A 299 -17.47 -6.37 9.54
N VAL A 300 -16.57 -7.30 9.18
CA VAL A 300 -16.84 -8.24 8.09
C VAL A 300 -18.00 -9.19 8.40
N ASN A 301 -18.15 -9.61 9.66
CA ASN A 301 -19.30 -10.37 10.11
C ASN A 301 -20.59 -9.55 10.02
N GLN A 302 -20.57 -8.29 10.46
CA GLN A 302 -21.71 -7.40 10.35
C GLN A 302 -22.14 -7.23 8.89
N ILE A 303 -21.19 -7.05 7.96
CA ILE A 303 -21.49 -6.96 6.53
C ILE A 303 -22.16 -8.26 6.04
N GLN A 304 -21.62 -9.43 6.35
CA GLN A 304 -22.19 -10.70 5.88
C GLN A 304 -23.55 -11.01 6.54
N ASP A 305 -23.64 -10.97 7.86
CA ASP A 305 -24.83 -11.40 8.61
C ASP A 305 -25.99 -10.41 8.58
N HIS A 306 -25.71 -9.12 8.35
CA HIS A 306 -26.73 -8.08 8.31
C HIS A 306 -26.91 -7.51 6.90
N LEU A 307 -25.87 -6.95 6.29
CA LEU A 307 -26.02 -6.25 5.01
C LEU A 307 -26.27 -7.22 3.86
N LEU A 308 -25.42 -8.24 3.68
CA LEU A 308 -25.60 -9.24 2.62
C LEU A 308 -26.92 -9.99 2.80
N LYS A 309 -27.21 -10.48 4.01
CA LYS A 309 -28.49 -11.15 4.29
C LYS A 309 -29.71 -10.31 3.93
N LYS A 310 -29.69 -9.00 4.23
CA LYS A 310 -30.76 -8.05 3.92
C LYS A 310 -30.92 -7.81 2.42
N HIS A 311 -29.81 -7.67 1.69
CA HIS A 311 -29.85 -7.31 0.26
C HIS A 311 -29.94 -8.51 -0.67
N ASP A 312 -29.40 -9.67 -0.26
CA ASP A 312 -29.38 -10.91 -1.03
C ASP A 312 -29.30 -12.14 -0.10
N THR A 313 -30.46 -12.59 0.36
CA THR A 313 -30.57 -13.74 1.26
C THR A 313 -30.09 -15.04 0.60
N GLU A 314 -30.24 -15.19 -0.71
CA GLU A 314 -29.82 -16.39 -1.45
C GLU A 314 -28.29 -16.54 -1.43
N LEU A 315 -27.58 -15.46 -1.79
CA LEU A 315 -26.11 -15.46 -1.75
C LEU A 315 -25.60 -15.66 -0.32
N TYR A 316 -26.21 -15.01 0.67
CA TYR A 316 -25.90 -15.22 2.08
C TYR A 316 -26.03 -16.69 2.50
N MET A 317 -27.18 -17.31 2.22
CA MET A 317 -27.41 -18.73 2.54
C MET A 317 -26.42 -19.64 1.81
N HIS A 318 -26.08 -19.32 0.56
CA HIS A 318 -25.12 -20.10 -0.21
C HIS A 318 -23.73 -20.10 0.39
N LEU A 319 -23.18 -18.92 0.71
CA LEU A 319 -21.86 -18.80 1.36
C LEU A 319 -21.83 -19.50 2.73
N ASN A 320 -22.92 -19.38 3.51
CA ASN A 320 -23.03 -20.07 4.79
C ASN A 320 -23.13 -21.60 4.64
N ARG A 321 -23.87 -22.12 3.66
CA ARG A 321 -23.93 -23.57 3.37
C ARG A 321 -22.58 -24.13 2.95
N LEU A 322 -21.76 -23.32 2.26
CA LEU A 322 -20.39 -23.66 1.90
C LEU A 322 -19.40 -23.45 3.07
N GLU A 323 -19.86 -22.96 4.23
CA GLU A 323 -19.04 -22.65 5.39
C GLU A 323 -17.88 -21.66 5.08
N ILE A 324 -18.11 -20.75 4.12
CA ILE A 324 -17.12 -19.72 3.75
C ILE A 324 -17.27 -18.56 4.73
N ALA A 325 -16.34 -18.48 5.69
CA ALA A 325 -16.32 -17.43 6.67
C ALA A 325 -15.85 -16.09 6.06
N PRO A 326 -16.50 -14.94 6.36
CA PRO A 326 -16.18 -13.64 5.76
C PRO A 326 -14.75 -13.19 6.02
N GLN A 327 -14.14 -13.62 7.13
CA GLN A 327 -12.78 -13.21 7.50
C GLN A 327 -11.73 -13.72 6.51
N ILE A 328 -12.02 -14.79 5.78
CA ILE A 328 -11.07 -15.42 4.86
C ILE A 328 -10.68 -14.45 3.74
N TYR A 329 -11.67 -13.73 3.18
CA TYR A 329 -11.46 -12.76 2.10
C TYR A 329 -11.57 -11.31 2.57
N GLY A 330 -12.50 -11.03 3.49
CA GLY A 330 -12.89 -9.67 3.84
C GLY A 330 -11.90 -8.90 4.71
N LEU A 331 -11.05 -9.59 5.49
CA LEU A 331 -10.02 -8.94 6.30
C LEU A 331 -9.07 -8.12 5.42
N ARG A 332 -8.60 -8.70 4.30
CA ARG A 332 -7.69 -8.02 3.39
C ARG A 332 -8.38 -6.85 2.69
N TRP A 333 -9.62 -7.06 2.23
CA TRP A 333 -10.39 -6.06 1.49
C TRP A 333 -10.57 -4.79 2.31
N ILE A 334 -11.02 -4.90 3.56
CA ILE A 334 -11.25 -3.72 4.40
C ILE A 334 -9.93 -3.12 4.88
N ARG A 335 -9.00 -3.94 5.39
CA ARG A 335 -7.76 -3.45 6.01
C ARG A 335 -6.89 -2.66 5.03
N LEU A 336 -6.91 -3.05 3.76
CA LEU A 336 -6.12 -2.41 2.70
C LEU A 336 -6.95 -1.46 1.85
N LEU A 337 -8.17 -1.12 2.27
CA LEU A 337 -9.11 -0.29 1.50
C LEU A 337 -9.19 -0.72 0.03
N PHE A 338 -9.31 -2.03 -0.18
CA PHE A 338 -9.40 -2.71 -1.46
C PHE A 338 -8.15 -2.62 -2.36
N GLY A 339 -7.01 -2.18 -1.83
CA GLY A 339 -5.78 -1.96 -2.60
C GLY A 339 -5.18 -3.17 -3.31
N ARG A 340 -5.62 -4.39 -2.97
CA ARG A 340 -5.23 -5.64 -3.65
C ARG A 340 -6.26 -6.14 -4.66
N GLU A 341 -7.45 -5.56 -4.67
CA GLU A 341 -8.58 -6.02 -5.48
C GLU A 341 -8.79 -5.15 -6.72
N PHE A 342 -8.26 -3.92 -6.69
CA PHE A 342 -8.27 -2.97 -7.80
C PHE A 342 -6.85 -2.65 -8.25
N LEU A 343 -6.67 -2.43 -9.55
CA LEU A 343 -5.45 -1.80 -10.08
C LEU A 343 -5.32 -0.39 -9.52
N LEU A 344 -4.10 0.13 -9.40
CA LEU A 344 -3.86 1.41 -8.72
C LEU A 344 -4.74 2.55 -9.25
N GLN A 345 -4.87 2.71 -10.57
CA GLN A 345 -5.68 3.79 -11.15
C GLN A 345 -7.18 3.69 -10.78
N ASP A 346 -7.69 2.47 -10.68
CA ASP A 346 -9.06 2.20 -10.27
C ASP A 346 -9.24 2.33 -8.75
N LEU A 347 -8.25 1.87 -7.99
CA LEU A 347 -8.19 2.03 -6.54
C LEU A 347 -8.29 3.50 -6.15
N LEU A 348 -7.55 4.37 -6.84
CA LEU A 348 -7.59 5.79 -6.60
C LEU A 348 -9.01 6.34 -6.81
N VAL A 349 -9.77 5.86 -7.82
CA VAL A 349 -11.15 6.32 -8.07
C VAL A 349 -12.09 5.83 -6.97
N VAL A 350 -11.90 4.61 -6.47
CA VAL A 350 -12.61 4.14 -5.28
C VAL A 350 -12.31 5.06 -4.09
N TRP A 351 -11.05 5.44 -3.88
CA TRP A 351 -10.65 6.30 -2.77
C TRP A 351 -11.17 7.75 -2.90
N ASP A 352 -11.26 8.29 -4.12
CA ASP A 352 -11.94 9.57 -4.35
C ASP A 352 -13.36 9.53 -3.79
N ALA A 353 -14.12 8.49 -4.12
CA ALA A 353 -15.49 8.34 -3.66
C ALA A 353 -15.59 8.07 -2.16
N LEU A 354 -14.71 7.20 -1.62
CA LEU A 354 -14.68 6.91 -0.18
C LEU A 354 -14.42 8.18 0.65
N PHE A 355 -13.43 8.98 0.27
CA PHE A 355 -13.08 10.18 1.01
C PHE A 355 -14.06 11.33 0.76
N ALA A 356 -14.56 11.50 -0.47
CA ALA A 356 -15.57 12.50 -0.79
C ALA A 356 -16.90 12.27 -0.06
N ASP A 357 -17.25 11.00 0.17
CA ASP A 357 -18.46 10.61 0.87
C ASP A 357 -18.41 10.98 2.35
N SER A 358 -17.43 10.46 3.10
CA SER A 358 -17.27 10.72 4.52
C SER A 358 -15.91 10.27 5.04
N ILE A 359 -15.37 11.04 6.00
CA ILE A 359 -14.15 10.67 6.74
C ILE A 359 -14.33 9.41 7.60
N THR A 360 -15.57 9.00 7.91
CA THR A 360 -15.88 7.79 8.68
C THR A 360 -15.69 6.49 7.88
N LEU A 361 -15.53 6.58 6.56
CA LEU A 361 -15.36 5.43 5.66
C LEU A 361 -16.54 4.43 5.69
N ASP A 362 -17.75 4.89 6.01
CA ASP A 362 -18.95 4.03 6.05
C ASP A 362 -19.30 3.43 4.68
N LEU A 363 -18.91 4.10 3.59
CA LEU A 363 -19.10 3.61 2.23
C LEU A 363 -18.31 2.31 1.95
N VAL A 364 -17.27 2.00 2.73
CA VAL A 364 -16.49 0.75 2.62
C VAL A 364 -17.40 -0.48 2.72
N ASP A 365 -18.39 -0.47 3.61
CA ASP A 365 -19.30 -1.61 3.82
C ASP A 365 -20.14 -1.90 2.58
N TYR A 366 -20.52 -0.84 1.86
CA TYR A 366 -21.36 -0.95 0.68
C TYR A 366 -20.56 -1.20 -0.59
N ILE A 367 -19.30 -0.75 -0.67
CA ILE A 367 -18.36 -1.17 -1.73
C ILE A 367 -18.10 -2.67 -1.59
N PHE A 368 -17.84 -3.15 -0.37
CA PHE A 368 -17.69 -4.57 -0.08
C PHE A 368 -18.91 -5.38 -0.55
N LEU A 369 -20.11 -4.93 -0.18
CA LEU A 369 -21.35 -5.58 -0.61
C LEU A 369 -21.54 -5.51 -2.14
N ALA A 370 -21.27 -4.36 -2.76
CA ALA A 370 -21.36 -4.20 -4.20
C ALA A 370 -20.42 -5.15 -4.95
N MET A 371 -19.21 -5.36 -4.42
CA MET A 371 -18.24 -6.33 -4.95
C MET A 371 -18.78 -7.77 -4.86
N LEU A 372 -19.36 -8.19 -3.74
CA LEU A 372 -20.00 -9.51 -3.64
C LEU A 372 -21.13 -9.67 -4.66
N LEU A 373 -21.97 -8.63 -4.80
CA LEU A 373 -23.09 -8.63 -5.73
C LEU A 373 -22.67 -8.48 -7.19
N TYR A 374 -21.44 -8.08 -7.48
CA TYR A 374 -20.91 -8.04 -8.84
C TYR A 374 -20.60 -9.45 -9.35
N ILE A 375 -20.00 -10.31 -8.52
CA ILE A 375 -19.70 -11.72 -8.83
C ILE A 375 -20.81 -12.70 -8.40
N ARG A 376 -21.99 -12.18 -8.03
CA ARG A 376 -23.10 -12.93 -7.43
C ARG A 376 -23.43 -14.23 -8.17
N ASP A 377 -23.74 -14.12 -9.45
CA ASP A 377 -24.26 -15.26 -10.23
C ASP A 377 -23.20 -16.36 -10.36
N ALA A 378 -21.94 -15.96 -10.51
CA ALA A 378 -20.80 -16.87 -10.52
C ALA A 378 -20.59 -17.56 -9.16
N LEU A 379 -20.83 -16.87 -8.03
CA LEU A 379 -20.75 -17.48 -6.70
C LEU A 379 -21.87 -18.51 -6.49
N ILE A 380 -23.12 -18.15 -6.83
CA ILE A 380 -24.28 -19.03 -6.63
C ILE A 380 -24.18 -20.29 -7.50
N SER A 381 -23.66 -20.17 -8.73
CA SER A 381 -23.47 -21.31 -9.63
C SER A 381 -22.25 -22.19 -9.28
N SER A 382 -21.49 -21.84 -8.25
CA SER A 382 -20.17 -22.42 -7.95
C SER A 382 -20.12 -23.22 -6.65
N ASN A 383 -19.14 -24.12 -6.58
CA ASN A 383 -18.81 -24.87 -5.37
C ASN A 383 -17.83 -24.10 -4.46
N TYR A 384 -17.56 -24.66 -3.26
CA TYR A 384 -16.63 -24.09 -2.27
C TYR A 384 -15.30 -23.60 -2.86
N GLN A 385 -14.62 -24.46 -3.64
CA GLN A 385 -13.31 -24.15 -4.21
C GLN A 385 -13.36 -22.95 -5.16
N THR A 386 -14.33 -22.93 -6.07
CA THR A 386 -14.46 -21.86 -7.07
C THR A 386 -14.88 -20.55 -6.42
N CYS A 387 -15.79 -20.58 -5.46
CA CYS A 387 -16.15 -19.41 -4.65
C CYS A 387 -14.94 -18.83 -3.92
N LEU A 388 -14.13 -19.67 -3.27
CA LEU A 388 -12.93 -19.23 -2.59
C LEU A 388 -11.90 -18.65 -3.59
N GLY A 389 -11.77 -19.26 -4.77
CA GLY A 389 -10.94 -18.74 -5.87
C GLY A 389 -11.35 -17.32 -6.30
N LEU A 390 -12.65 -17.10 -6.52
CA LEU A 390 -13.21 -15.79 -6.88
C LEU A 390 -13.02 -14.74 -5.77
N LEU A 391 -13.24 -15.11 -4.51
CA LEU A 391 -13.17 -14.16 -3.38
C LEU A 391 -11.73 -13.78 -3.03
N MET A 392 -10.79 -14.73 -3.11
CA MET A 392 -9.38 -14.48 -2.78
C MET A 392 -8.59 -13.82 -3.92
N HIS A 393 -9.06 -14.03 -5.15
CA HIS A 393 -8.48 -13.49 -6.36
C HIS A 393 -9.58 -12.81 -7.16
N TYR A 394 -9.94 -11.63 -6.67
CA TYR A 394 -11.09 -10.91 -7.20
C TYR A 394 -10.89 -10.59 -8.69
N PRO A 395 -11.91 -10.79 -9.53
CA PRO A 395 -11.81 -10.49 -10.95
C PRO A 395 -11.63 -8.99 -11.20
N PRO A 396 -10.92 -8.60 -12.28
CA PRO A 396 -10.87 -7.19 -12.67
C PRO A 396 -12.27 -6.69 -12.99
N ILE A 397 -12.58 -5.49 -12.51
CA ILE A 397 -13.87 -4.82 -12.74
C ILE A 397 -13.72 -3.92 -13.96
N GLY A 398 -14.61 -4.05 -14.94
CA GLY A 398 -14.57 -3.23 -16.16
C GLY A 398 -14.92 -1.76 -15.91
N ASP A 399 -15.98 -1.50 -15.14
CA ASP A 399 -16.40 -0.13 -14.78
C ASP A 399 -16.54 0.01 -13.26
N VAL A 400 -15.52 0.62 -12.66
CA VAL A 400 -15.45 0.88 -11.22
C VAL A 400 -16.42 1.97 -10.79
N HIS A 401 -16.74 2.93 -11.64
CA HIS A 401 -17.71 3.98 -11.30
C HIS A 401 -19.11 3.39 -11.14
N SER A 402 -19.51 2.46 -12.01
CA SER A 402 -20.77 1.72 -11.83
C SER A 402 -20.82 0.90 -10.53
N LEU A 403 -19.69 0.36 -10.07
CA LEU A 403 -19.60 -0.30 -8.76
C LEU A 403 -19.83 0.70 -7.61
N ILE A 404 -19.23 1.89 -7.67
CA ILE A 404 -19.41 2.95 -6.67
C ILE A 404 -20.88 3.39 -6.62
N LEU A 405 -21.51 3.63 -7.77
CA LEU A 405 -22.94 3.96 -7.85
C LEU A 405 -23.81 2.86 -7.26
N LYS A 406 -23.45 1.58 -7.47
CA LYS A 406 -24.12 0.44 -6.83
C LYS A 406 -23.98 0.46 -5.32
N ALA A 407 -22.79 0.75 -4.78
CA ALA A 407 -22.60 0.89 -3.34
C ALA A 407 -23.47 2.02 -2.75
N LEU A 408 -23.51 3.19 -3.39
CA LEU A 408 -24.33 4.32 -2.97
C LEU A 408 -25.84 3.98 -3.00
N PHE A 409 -26.29 3.32 -4.06
CA PHE A 409 -27.66 2.81 -4.17
C PHE A 409 -28.00 1.80 -3.07
N LEU A 410 -27.10 0.85 -2.76
CA LEU A 410 -27.32 -0.14 -1.70
C LEU A 410 -27.46 0.52 -0.32
N ARG A 411 -26.69 1.58 -0.06
CA ARG A 411 -26.78 2.34 1.19
C ARG A 411 -28.05 3.15 1.32
N ASP A 412 -28.37 3.94 0.29
CA ASP A 412 -29.56 4.78 0.27
C ASP A 412 -30.23 4.75 -1.10
N PRO A 413 -31.15 3.80 -1.33
CA PRO A 413 -31.89 3.67 -2.59
C PRO A 413 -32.81 4.86 -2.89
N LYS A 414 -33.14 5.71 -1.89
CA LYS A 414 -34.03 6.85 -2.08
C LYS A 414 -33.29 8.06 -2.65
N ARG A 415 -32.02 8.22 -2.30
CA ARG A 415 -31.19 9.34 -2.74
C ARG A 415 -30.38 9.06 -4.00
N ASN A 416 -30.18 7.79 -4.34
CA ASN A 416 -29.32 7.38 -5.45
C ASN A 416 -30.12 6.59 -6.50
N PRO A 417 -29.95 6.86 -7.80
CA PRO A 417 -30.64 6.12 -8.84
C PRO A 417 -30.10 4.69 -8.92
N ARG A 418 -30.93 3.76 -9.42
CA ARG A 418 -30.51 2.39 -9.67
C ARG A 418 -29.46 2.40 -10.81
N PRO A 419 -28.24 1.90 -10.58
CA PRO A 419 -27.23 1.86 -11.63
C PRO A 419 -27.58 0.83 -12.70
N ILE A 420 -26.96 0.98 -13.87
CA ILE A 420 -27.05 0.01 -14.96
C ILE A 420 -26.46 -1.33 -14.47
N ALA A 421 -27.17 -2.42 -14.73
CA ALA A 421 -26.73 -3.75 -14.33
C ALA A 421 -25.55 -4.21 -15.21
N HIS A 422 -24.32 -3.99 -14.74
CA HIS A 422 -23.17 -4.66 -15.32
C HIS A 422 -23.18 -6.14 -14.92
N GLN A 423 -23.31 -7.01 -15.92
CA GLN A 423 -23.20 -8.45 -15.73
C GLN A 423 -21.73 -8.85 -15.73
N PHE A 424 -21.35 -9.65 -14.74
CA PHE A 424 -20.05 -10.31 -14.72
C PHE A 424 -19.99 -11.35 -15.85
N GLN A 425 -19.21 -11.06 -16.89
CA GLN A 425 -18.94 -11.96 -18.01
C GLN A 425 -17.44 -12.31 -18.03
N GLN A 426 -17.00 -13.23 -17.18
CA GLN A 426 -15.62 -13.76 -17.24
C GLN A 426 -15.59 -15.29 -17.15
N ASN A 427 -14.50 -15.86 -17.66
CA ASN A 427 -14.29 -17.30 -17.76
C ASN A 427 -14.14 -17.94 -16.37
N LEU A 428 -15.16 -18.71 -15.96
CA LEU A 428 -15.22 -19.38 -14.67
C LEU A 428 -14.11 -20.45 -14.50
N ASP A 429 -13.57 -21.00 -15.58
CA ASP A 429 -12.57 -22.08 -15.53
C ASP A 429 -11.23 -21.63 -14.94
N TYR A 430 -10.85 -20.36 -15.14
CA TYR A 430 -9.68 -19.76 -14.49
C TYR A 430 -9.80 -19.81 -12.96
N TYR A 431 -10.97 -19.45 -12.43
CA TYR A 431 -11.22 -19.39 -11.00
C TYR A 431 -11.38 -20.77 -10.37
N LYS A 432 -11.91 -21.75 -11.11
CA LYS A 432 -11.92 -23.16 -10.70
C LYS A 432 -10.49 -23.67 -10.46
N ALA A 433 -9.58 -23.40 -11.40
CA ALA A 433 -8.18 -23.81 -11.28
C ALA A 433 -7.49 -23.17 -10.06
N ARG A 434 -7.65 -21.85 -9.88
CA ARG A 434 -7.11 -21.14 -8.70
C ARG A 434 -7.68 -21.65 -7.38
N GLY A 435 -8.98 -21.92 -7.33
CA GLY A 435 -9.63 -22.51 -6.16
C GLY A 435 -9.05 -23.88 -5.78
N ALA A 436 -8.79 -24.72 -6.77
CA ALA A 436 -8.18 -26.03 -6.58
C ALA A 436 -6.73 -25.92 -6.08
N ASP A 437 -5.93 -25.02 -6.64
CA ASP A 437 -4.54 -24.79 -6.22
C ASP A 437 -4.42 -24.36 -4.75
N LEU A 438 -5.33 -23.49 -4.29
CA LEU A 438 -5.40 -23.08 -2.90
C LEU A 438 -5.63 -24.28 -1.97
N MET A 439 -6.57 -25.16 -2.33
CA MET A 439 -6.90 -26.34 -1.54
C MET A 439 -5.76 -27.37 -1.55
N ASN A 440 -5.08 -27.54 -2.69
CA ASN A 440 -3.93 -28.42 -2.82
C ASN A 440 -2.76 -27.95 -1.96
N LYS A 441 -2.48 -26.64 -1.91
CA LYS A 441 -1.44 -26.06 -1.01
C LYS A 441 -1.78 -26.26 0.47
N THR A 442 -3.06 -26.23 0.85
CA THR A 442 -3.48 -26.52 2.22
C THR A 442 -3.30 -27.99 2.56
N ARG A 443 -3.65 -28.91 1.64
CA ARG A 443 -3.57 -30.36 1.85
C ARG A 443 -2.14 -30.89 1.93
N VAL A 444 -1.21 -30.32 1.16
CA VAL A 444 0.22 -30.70 1.21
C VAL A 444 0.86 -30.33 2.55
N ASN A 445 0.32 -29.35 3.26
CA ASN A 445 0.82 -28.89 4.57
C ASN A 445 0.17 -29.56 5.79
N THR A 446 -0.87 -30.41 5.63
CA THR A 446 -1.58 -31.01 6.77
C THR A 446 -1.80 -32.52 6.60
N LYS A 447 -0.97 -33.34 7.28
CA LYS A 447 -1.33 -34.70 7.68
C LYS A 447 -1.93 -34.69 9.10
N VAL A 448 -3.18 -34.24 9.29
CA VAL A 448 -3.93 -34.44 10.56
C VAL A 448 -5.44 -34.59 10.28
N ALA A 449 -6.09 -35.38 11.15
CA ALA A 449 -7.49 -35.85 11.22
C ALA A 449 -8.60 -34.77 11.16
N PRO A 450 -9.89 -35.16 11.05
CA PRO A 450 -11.02 -34.24 10.77
C PRO A 450 -11.18 -33.12 11.80
N LEU A 451 -11.45 -31.91 11.30
CA LEU A 451 -11.38 -30.63 12.01
C LEU A 451 -12.64 -30.34 12.86
N ASN A 452 -12.41 -29.85 14.09
CA ASN A 452 -13.45 -29.37 15.02
C ASN A 452 -13.49 -27.82 14.98
N ILE A 453 -14.68 -27.27 14.69
CA ILE A 453 -14.93 -25.89 14.23
C ILE A 453 -14.61 -24.81 15.27
N ASN A 454 -14.56 -25.13 16.56
CA ASN A 454 -14.27 -24.14 17.62
C ASN A 454 -12.79 -23.72 17.74
N LYS A 455 -11.90 -24.25 16.87
CA LYS A 455 -10.46 -23.92 16.86
C LYS A 455 -9.94 -23.44 15.49
N VAL A 456 -10.81 -23.22 14.50
CA VAL A 456 -10.41 -22.96 13.10
C VAL A 456 -9.83 -21.56 12.86
N SER A 457 -10.00 -20.64 13.81
CA SER A 457 -9.48 -19.28 13.69
C SER A 457 -7.96 -19.26 13.44
N SER A 458 -7.12 -19.86 14.28
CA SER A 458 -5.67 -19.65 14.17
C SER A 458 -5.01 -20.17 12.88
N SER A 459 -5.42 -21.33 12.36
CA SER A 459 -4.77 -21.94 11.18
C SER A 459 -5.19 -21.31 9.84
N LEU A 460 -6.46 -20.93 9.66
CA LEU A 460 -6.90 -20.19 8.46
C LEU A 460 -6.50 -18.70 8.55
N LEU A 461 -6.43 -18.11 9.74
CA LEU A 461 -5.93 -16.75 9.94
C LEU A 461 -4.42 -16.64 9.63
N ASN A 462 -3.64 -17.69 9.92
CA ASN A 462 -2.24 -17.78 9.47
C ASN A 462 -2.11 -17.85 7.94
N PHE A 463 -3.13 -18.33 7.23
CA PHE A 463 -3.19 -18.29 5.77
C PHE A 463 -3.52 -16.88 5.25
N GLY A 464 -4.47 -16.19 5.90
CA GLY A 464 -4.73 -14.76 5.65
C GLY A 464 -3.48 -13.89 5.80
N ARG A 465 -2.64 -14.15 6.81
CA ARG A 465 -1.31 -13.50 6.98
C ARG A 465 -0.38 -13.74 5.78
N LYS A 466 -0.37 -14.94 5.21
CA LYS A 466 0.44 -15.27 4.01
C LYS A 466 -0.09 -14.64 2.73
N LEU A 467 -1.38 -14.30 2.66
CA LEU A 467 -2.03 -13.66 1.51
C LEU A 467 -1.84 -12.13 1.44
N ILE A 468 -1.34 -11.53 2.53
CA ILE A 468 -0.88 -10.13 2.58
C ILE A 468 0.55 -10.02 2.02
N SER A 469 1.30 -11.11 1.99
CA SER A 469 2.60 -11.20 1.31
C SER A 469 2.39 -11.63 -0.15
N PRO A 470 2.91 -10.90 -1.15
CA PRO A 470 2.82 -11.34 -2.54
C PRO A 470 3.58 -12.66 -2.71
N ALA A 471 2.98 -13.58 -3.48
CA ALA A 471 3.58 -14.87 -3.78
C ALA A 471 4.88 -14.69 -4.57
N MET A 472 5.97 -15.29 -4.07
CA MET A 472 7.21 -15.43 -4.84
C MET A 472 6.92 -16.28 -6.07
N THR A 473 7.06 -15.71 -7.27
CA THR A 473 7.14 -16.48 -8.51
C THR A 473 8.50 -17.17 -8.54
N SER A 474 8.55 -18.43 -8.11
CA SER A 474 9.72 -19.27 -8.34
C SER A 474 9.77 -19.65 -9.82
N SER A 475 10.58 -18.93 -10.59
CA SER A 475 11.01 -19.37 -11.92
C SER A 475 11.96 -20.55 -11.76
N SER A 476 11.49 -21.77 -12.00
CA SER A 476 12.36 -22.93 -12.19
C SER A 476 12.14 -23.49 -13.60
N ALA A 477 13.03 -23.10 -14.51
CA ALA A 477 13.26 -23.80 -15.76
C ALA A 477 14.19 -24.98 -15.50
N THR A 478 13.73 -26.20 -15.73
CA THR A 478 14.61 -27.36 -15.95
C THR A 478 13.96 -28.35 -16.93
N LEU A 479 14.69 -28.63 -18.01
CA LEU A 479 14.43 -29.68 -19.00
C LEU A 479 14.64 -31.09 -18.38
N PRO A 480 14.00 -32.16 -18.91
CA PRO A 480 14.14 -33.50 -18.36
C PRO A 480 15.33 -34.25 -18.98
N VAL A 481 16.03 -35.04 -18.15
CA VAL A 481 16.90 -36.13 -18.60
C VAL A 481 16.47 -37.41 -17.88
N ALA A 482 16.29 -38.47 -18.66
CA ALA A 482 15.93 -39.80 -18.24
C ALA A 482 17.11 -40.56 -17.60
N GLY A 483 16.84 -41.47 -16.67
CA GLY A 483 17.84 -42.37 -16.11
C GLY A 483 17.30 -43.31 -15.03
N SER A 484 17.20 -44.59 -15.42
CA SER A 484 16.71 -45.80 -14.76
C SER A 484 17.18 -46.16 -13.33
N SER A 485 16.43 -47.13 -12.77
CA SER A 485 16.81 -48.23 -11.84
C SER A 485 17.12 -47.86 -10.39
N GLY A 486 16.66 -48.57 -9.34
CA GLY A 486 15.93 -49.83 -9.19
C GLY A 486 16.18 -50.35 -7.75
N ASN A 487 15.21 -51.09 -7.20
CA ASN A 487 15.27 -51.99 -6.02
C ASN A 487 15.45 -51.39 -4.60
N VAL A 488 14.95 -51.96 -3.50
CA VAL A 488 14.00 -53.04 -3.11
C VAL A 488 13.88 -52.91 -1.57
N SER A 489 12.66 -53.03 -1.02
CA SER A 489 12.18 -53.65 0.25
C SER A 489 12.99 -53.53 1.57
N SER A 490 12.48 -53.63 2.81
CA SER A 490 11.22 -54.02 3.46
C SER A 490 11.43 -53.85 5.00
N VAL A 491 10.52 -53.26 5.80
CA VAL A 491 9.53 -53.93 6.70
C VAL A 491 9.95 -54.08 8.19
N VAL A 492 9.04 -53.62 9.08
CA VAL A 492 8.69 -54.08 10.47
C VAL A 492 9.42 -53.53 11.73
N MET A 493 8.77 -52.54 12.39
CA MET A 493 8.15 -52.47 13.76
C MET A 493 8.43 -53.56 14.83
N PRO A 494 8.03 -53.40 16.13
CA PRO A 494 8.24 -52.32 17.13
C PRO A 494 8.51 -52.90 18.57
N ILE A 495 8.18 -52.14 19.64
CA ILE A 495 8.07 -52.48 21.11
C ILE A 495 9.26 -51.99 21.95
N ARG A 496 9.17 -51.38 23.15
CA ARG A 496 8.14 -50.74 24.02
C ARG A 496 8.89 -50.31 25.31
N SER A 497 8.40 -49.27 26.01
CA SER A 497 8.55 -48.99 27.48
C SER A 497 9.97 -48.72 28.01
N THR A 498 10.28 -47.85 28.99
CA THR A 498 9.60 -47.22 30.14
C THR A 498 10.68 -46.30 30.80
N VAL A 499 10.39 -45.05 31.20
CA VAL A 499 10.25 -44.57 32.61
C VAL A 499 11.40 -43.64 33.10
N GLU A 500 10.96 -42.50 33.67
CA GLU A 500 11.52 -41.60 34.72
C GLU A 500 12.87 -40.83 34.60
N LEU A 501 12.76 -39.49 34.41
CA LEU A 501 13.04 -38.34 35.33
C LEU A 501 14.16 -38.43 36.43
N PRO A 502 14.68 -37.29 36.98
CA PRO A 502 15.77 -36.38 36.56
C PRO A 502 16.84 -36.29 37.73
N PRO A 503 17.41 -35.15 38.18
CA PRO A 503 18.12 -34.01 37.57
C PRO A 503 19.59 -33.89 38.06
N SER A 504 20.42 -32.97 37.54
CA SER A 504 21.38 -32.20 38.36
C SER A 504 22.16 -31.14 37.57
N GLN A 505 22.24 -29.96 38.19
CA GLN A 505 23.11 -28.84 37.87
C GLN A 505 24.58 -29.23 37.95
N GLN A 506 25.43 -28.65 37.10
CA GLN A 506 26.72 -28.12 37.55
C GLN A 506 27.29 -27.08 36.58
N GLN A 507 27.48 -25.87 37.13
CA GLN A 507 28.29 -24.80 36.56
C GLN A 507 29.74 -25.26 36.38
N ARG A 508 30.38 -24.83 35.28
CA ARG A 508 31.84 -24.72 35.24
C ARG A 508 32.27 -23.56 34.34
N MET A 509 32.72 -22.47 34.96
CA MET A 509 33.60 -21.46 34.35
C MET A 509 34.98 -22.06 34.07
N MET A 510 35.55 -21.75 32.90
CA MET A 510 36.99 -21.57 32.62
C MET A 510 37.07 -20.90 31.23
N LYS A 511 37.47 -19.63 31.09
CA LYS A 511 38.83 -19.04 31.08
C LYS A 511 39.25 -18.68 29.64
N SER A 512 39.26 -17.37 29.41
CA SER A 512 40.11 -16.56 28.51
C SER A 512 41.17 -17.27 27.65
N GLU A 513 41.12 -17.01 26.34
CA GLU A 513 42.31 -16.77 25.53
C GLU A 513 42.10 -15.55 24.63
N SER A 514 43.09 -14.67 24.65
CA SER A 514 43.18 -13.40 23.94
C SER A 514 44.54 -13.36 23.25
N VAL A 515 44.60 -13.09 21.95
CA VAL A 515 45.85 -12.76 21.22
C VAL A 515 45.53 -11.73 20.10
N PRO A 516 46.43 -10.77 19.82
CA PRO A 516 46.09 -9.43 19.32
C PRO A 516 46.45 -9.22 17.83
N VAL A 517 46.05 -8.09 17.25
CA VAL A 517 46.54 -7.64 15.93
C VAL A 517 47.22 -6.27 16.08
N GLN A 518 48.52 -6.26 15.75
CA GLN A 518 49.39 -5.08 15.69
C GLN A 518 49.26 -4.33 14.35
N LEU A 519 49.47 -3.01 14.43
CA LEU A 519 49.69 -2.10 13.30
C LEU A 519 50.98 -2.41 12.53
N SER A 520 50.97 -2.21 11.20
CA SER A 520 52.11 -1.61 10.48
C SER A 520 51.69 -0.91 9.18
N LYS A 521 52.56 -0.02 8.70
CA LYS A 521 52.35 1.15 7.83
C LYS A 521 52.46 0.86 6.32
N GLY A 522 51.58 1.50 5.54
CA GLY A 522 51.86 2.38 4.37
C GLY A 522 52.58 1.89 3.10
N LYS A 523 51.95 2.09 1.92
CA LYS A 523 52.35 3.10 0.89
C LYS A 523 51.48 3.05 -0.39
N ASN A 524 51.26 4.26 -0.94
CA ASN A 524 51.05 4.68 -2.35
C ASN A 524 49.64 4.74 -3.02
N MET A 525 49.11 5.97 -2.95
CA MET A 525 48.36 6.86 -3.88
C MET A 525 48.60 6.66 -5.42
N PRO A 526 47.73 7.13 -6.35
CA PRO A 526 47.41 8.58 -6.54
C PRO A 526 45.95 9.01 -6.76
N PHE A 527 45.68 10.19 -6.20
CA PHE A 527 44.62 11.15 -6.50
C PHE A 527 44.84 11.82 -7.88
N LEU A 528 43.74 12.15 -8.56
CA LEU A 528 43.69 13.15 -9.63
C LEU A 528 42.71 14.26 -9.21
N PHE A 529 43.26 15.45 -8.96
CA PHE A 529 42.57 16.74 -8.94
C PHE A 529 42.77 17.39 -10.31
N LEU A 530 41.73 18.05 -10.84
CA LEU A 530 41.89 19.13 -11.82
C LEU A 530 41.12 20.34 -11.29
N LYS A 531 41.90 21.30 -10.79
CA LYS A 531 41.58 22.73 -10.77
C LYS A 531 41.85 23.29 -12.17
N THR A 532 41.09 24.31 -12.57
CA THR A 532 41.52 25.28 -13.59
C THR A 532 41.39 26.68 -13.00
N GLU A 533 42.45 27.47 -13.20
CA GLU A 533 42.71 28.86 -12.75
C GLU A 533 41.83 29.86 -13.53
N ILE A 534 41.25 30.87 -12.89
CA ILE A 534 41.71 32.28 -12.72
C ILE A 534 42.06 33.01 -14.04
N CYS A 535 41.32 34.08 -14.32
CA CYS A 535 41.83 35.27 -14.98
C CYS A 535 41.37 36.51 -14.19
N ASP A 536 42.35 37.32 -13.79
CA ASP A 536 42.26 38.59 -13.06
C ASP A 536 41.52 39.69 -13.82
N GLN A 537 40.86 40.60 -13.09
CA GLN A 537 41.18 42.04 -13.15
C GLN A 537 40.50 42.84 -12.01
N ASP A 538 41.35 43.25 -11.08
CA ASP A 538 41.55 44.60 -10.54
C ASP A 538 40.46 45.40 -9.77
N LYS A 539 40.88 45.74 -8.54
CA LYS A 539 40.87 47.08 -7.86
C LYS A 539 39.59 47.55 -7.17
N GLU A 540 39.60 47.49 -5.83
CA GLU A 540 39.90 48.61 -4.91
C GLU A 540 38.80 49.69 -4.86
N PHE A 541 38.07 49.76 -3.74
CA PHE A 541 38.14 50.89 -2.80
C PHE A 541 37.42 50.55 -1.48
N SER A 542 38.12 50.75 -0.36
CA SER A 542 37.54 50.86 0.98
C SER A 542 36.76 52.17 1.12
N ALA A 543 35.57 52.09 1.72
CA ALA A 543 35.14 52.91 2.88
C ALA A 543 33.86 52.32 3.46
#